data_AF-A0A1Q6X8E4-F1
#
_entry.id   AF-A0A1Q6X8E4-F1
#
_cell.length_a   1.000
_cell.length_b   1.000
_cell.length_c   1.000
_cell.angle_alpha   90.00
_cell.angle_beta   90.00
_cell.angle_gamma   90.00
#
_symmetry.space_group_name_H-M   'P 1'
#
loop_
_entity.id
_entity.type
_entity.pdbx_description
1 polymer ?
#
loop_
_entity_poly.entity_id
_entity_poly.type
_entity_poly.pdbx_seq_one_letter_code
_entity_poly.pdbx_strand_id
1 'polypeptide(L)'
;MNLAPRAMPGDQLRRPLPLLAFITLFVVTVYKAANYVIAGDMKGLAYVALIFIGSAFVVAMLNSWRNGVYFFLAWLLFEDFARKYLGNNMAIYFAKDVLVAVVYLSFFLAYRRKRVALFRPPFLVPLLLFVWFGVMQTFNPASTSLIFGVLGLKLFFYYVPLLFVGYALLNSEEQLRRFFFVNIILVLIIGSLGIAQSILGHTFLNPERPAEEIRELSTNYRVSPISGLLSYRPTSVFVSTGRFGNFMLVSLLLVVGFLGYLLLRRKSGRNLAFLALVVTSGAIVLEAARGVLLWGTGSMLVFAVAFVWGAPWCCFLLFPKRSSLALLFTQRLFCPVAAPASFKSEPGITP
;
A
#
# COMPACT_ATOMS: atom_id res chain seq x y z
N MET A 1 31.47 10.96 32.18
CA MET A 1 30.11 11.55 32.22
C MET A 1 29.93 12.34 30.94
N ASN A 2 29.33 11.73 29.92
CA ASN A 2 29.19 12.34 28.58
C ASN A 2 27.92 13.18 28.53
N LEU A 3 28.09 14.50 28.48
CA LEU A 3 26.98 15.44 28.31
C LEU A 3 26.50 15.36 26.85
N ALA A 4 25.34 14.73 26.66
CA ALA A 4 24.59 14.83 25.41
C ALA A 4 24.21 16.30 25.17
N PRO A 5 24.38 16.85 23.96
CA PRO A 5 23.88 18.17 23.65
C PRO A 5 22.34 18.16 23.68
N ARG A 6 21.76 18.86 24.66
CA ARG A 6 20.33 19.20 24.70
C ARG A 6 19.99 19.97 23.42
N ALA A 7 19.19 19.36 22.54
CA ALA A 7 18.57 20.06 21.44
C ALA A 7 17.68 21.19 22.02
N MET A 8 18.03 22.44 21.74
CA MET A 8 17.20 23.58 22.13
C MET A 8 15.88 23.58 21.35
N PRO A 9 14.73 23.82 22.01
CA PRO A 9 13.44 23.96 21.36
C PRO A 9 13.34 25.37 20.73
N GLY A 10 14.04 25.59 19.62
CA GLY A 10 14.05 26.89 18.92
C GLY A 10 14.19 26.81 17.40
N ASP A 11 14.57 25.65 16.85
CA ASP A 11 14.91 25.51 15.43
C ASP A 11 13.74 25.10 14.52
N GLN A 12 12.54 24.88 15.07
CA GLN A 12 11.34 24.53 14.28
C GLN A 12 10.64 25.73 13.63
N LEU A 13 10.93 26.96 14.04
CA LEU A 13 10.21 28.16 13.61
C LEU A 13 10.82 28.91 12.40
N ARG A 14 11.94 28.45 11.82
CA ARG A 14 12.68 29.20 10.78
C ARG A 14 12.30 28.85 9.33
N ARG A 15 11.01 28.73 9.01
CA ARG A 15 10.55 28.71 7.60
C ARG A 15 9.26 29.53 7.47
N PRO A 16 9.33 30.85 7.22
CA PRO A 16 8.14 31.71 7.10
C PRO A 16 7.30 31.39 5.86
N LEU A 17 7.90 30.85 4.80
CA LEU A 17 7.24 30.55 3.53
C LEU A 17 6.09 29.52 3.62
N PRO A 18 6.27 28.33 4.23
CA PRO A 18 5.16 27.39 4.39
C PRO A 18 4.05 27.91 5.31
N LEU A 19 4.39 28.71 6.33
CA LEU A 19 3.40 29.34 7.20
C LEU A 19 2.55 30.36 6.43
N LEU A 20 3.20 31.25 5.66
CA LEU A 20 2.51 32.24 4.82
C LEU A 20 1.65 31.56 3.75
N ALA A 21 2.16 30.53 3.07
CA ALA A 21 1.39 29.77 2.09
C ALA A 21 0.15 29.10 2.72
N PHE A 22 0.27 28.58 3.93
CA PHE A 22 -0.84 27.96 4.65
C PHE A 22 -1.88 29.01 5.09
N ILE A 23 -1.46 30.19 5.55
CA ILE A 23 -2.36 31.29 5.91
C ILE A 23 -3.10 31.80 4.67
N THR A 24 -2.41 32.01 3.55
CA THR A 24 -3.03 32.46 2.29
C THR A 24 -4.05 31.43 1.81
N LEU A 25 -3.67 30.14 1.81
CA LEU A 25 -4.59 29.06 1.47
C LEU A 25 -5.83 29.10 2.38
N PHE A 26 -5.64 29.17 3.70
CA PHE A 26 -6.71 29.22 4.69
C PHE A 26 -7.70 30.36 4.39
N VAL A 27 -7.21 31.58 4.21
CA VAL A 27 -8.02 32.76 3.90
C VAL A 27 -8.83 32.57 2.63
N VAL A 28 -8.21 32.04 1.56
CA VAL A 28 -8.90 31.76 0.29
C VAL A 28 -9.99 30.69 0.45
N THR A 29 -9.70 29.60 1.17
CA THR A 29 -10.70 28.55 1.44
C THR A 29 -11.86 29.07 2.28
N VAL A 30 -11.61 29.89 3.31
CA VAL A 30 -12.69 30.47 4.14
C VAL A 30 -13.56 31.40 3.31
N TYR A 31 -12.97 32.26 2.48
CA TYR A 31 -13.72 33.15 1.59
C TYR A 31 -14.59 32.38 0.59
N LYS A 32 -14.04 31.34 -0.04
CA LYS A 32 -14.80 30.49 -0.98
C LYS A 32 -15.89 29.69 -0.26
N ALA A 33 -15.61 29.13 0.92
CA ALA A 33 -16.59 28.41 1.72
C ALA A 33 -17.77 29.32 2.10
N ALA A 34 -17.51 30.55 2.56
CA ALA A 34 -18.54 31.52 2.88
C ALA A 34 -19.46 31.82 1.68
N ASN A 35 -18.88 32.03 0.50
CA ASN A 35 -19.65 32.25 -0.73
C ASN A 35 -20.52 31.04 -1.11
N TYR A 36 -20.02 29.80 -0.95
CA TYR A 36 -20.80 28.60 -1.22
C TYR A 36 -21.91 28.35 -0.20
N VAL A 37 -21.70 28.70 1.08
CA VAL A 37 -22.76 28.68 2.11
C VAL A 37 -23.87 29.65 1.74
N ILE A 38 -23.52 30.88 1.35
CA ILE A 38 -24.50 31.90 0.92
C ILE A 38 -25.27 31.44 -0.33
N ALA A 39 -24.58 30.77 -1.26
CA ALA A 39 -25.17 30.26 -2.50
C ALA A 39 -25.95 28.93 -2.34
N GLY A 40 -25.92 28.29 -1.17
CA GLY A 40 -26.54 26.98 -0.94
C GLY A 40 -25.89 25.81 -1.69
N ASP A 41 -24.66 25.97 -2.21
CA ASP A 41 -23.96 24.94 -2.99
C ASP A 41 -23.13 24.01 -2.11
N MET A 42 -23.76 22.91 -1.68
CA MET A 42 -23.12 21.87 -0.86
C MET A 42 -21.97 21.15 -1.58
N LYS A 43 -21.98 21.08 -2.91
CA LYS A 43 -20.91 20.44 -3.69
C LYS A 43 -19.68 21.34 -3.74
N GLY A 44 -19.87 22.63 -3.99
CA GLY A 44 -18.82 23.64 -3.92
C GLY A 44 -18.14 23.65 -2.55
N LEU A 45 -18.93 23.60 -1.47
CA LEU A 45 -18.42 23.48 -0.10
C LEU A 45 -17.55 22.23 0.11
N ALA A 46 -18.01 21.07 -0.38
CA ALA A 46 -17.27 19.80 -0.26
C ALA A 46 -15.92 19.86 -0.99
N TYR A 47 -15.85 20.47 -2.18
CA TYR A 47 -14.59 20.66 -2.90
C TYR A 47 -13.61 21.57 -2.17
N VAL A 48 -14.08 22.68 -1.59
CA VAL A 48 -13.23 23.58 -0.80
C VAL A 48 -12.67 22.88 0.43
N ALA A 49 -13.51 22.11 1.15
CA ALA A 49 -13.08 21.32 2.29
C ALA A 49 -12.03 20.27 1.86
N LEU A 50 -12.25 19.57 0.75
CA LEU A 50 -11.30 18.59 0.22
C LEU A 50 -9.95 19.22 -0.17
N ILE A 51 -9.95 20.41 -0.77
CA ILE A 51 -8.72 21.14 -1.11
C ILE A 51 -7.95 21.51 0.16
N PHE A 52 -8.64 22.05 1.16
CA PHE A 52 -8.01 22.44 2.42
C PHE A 52 -7.39 21.23 3.13
N ILE A 53 -8.18 20.17 3.30
CA ILE A 53 -7.76 18.91 3.92
C ILE A 53 -6.62 18.29 3.12
N GLY A 54 -6.75 18.22 1.78
CA GLY A 54 -5.73 17.68 0.89
C GLY A 54 -4.41 18.44 0.98
N SER A 55 -4.46 19.76 1.10
CA SER A 55 -3.26 20.60 1.27
C SER A 55 -2.58 20.37 2.62
N ALA A 56 -3.35 20.27 3.70
CA ALA A 56 -2.83 19.92 5.02
C ALA A 56 -2.13 18.54 4.99
N PHE A 57 -2.72 17.56 4.29
CA PHE A 57 -2.09 16.27 4.07
C PHE A 57 -0.80 16.40 3.26
N VAL A 58 -0.77 17.12 2.14
CA VAL A 58 0.45 17.34 1.36
C VAL A 58 1.58 17.92 2.20
N VAL A 59 1.28 18.91 3.06
CA VAL A 59 2.27 19.48 3.99
C VAL A 59 2.78 18.40 4.97
N ALA A 60 1.89 17.60 5.53
CA ALA A 60 2.27 16.50 6.42
C ALA A 60 3.13 15.43 5.70
N MET A 61 2.82 15.12 4.43
CA MET A 61 3.58 14.19 3.60
C MET A 61 4.99 14.72 3.30
N LEU A 62 5.12 16.01 3.00
CA LEU A 62 6.42 16.66 2.76
C LEU A 62 7.31 16.71 4.01
N ASN A 63 6.70 16.76 5.20
CA ASN A 63 7.43 16.72 6.46
C ASN A 63 7.97 15.30 6.78
N SER A 64 7.18 14.27 6.49
CA SER A 64 7.57 12.87 6.71
C SER A 64 7.15 11.99 5.54
N TRP A 65 8.12 11.66 4.68
CA TRP A 65 7.89 10.80 3.51
C TRP A 65 7.31 9.43 3.90
N ARG A 66 7.67 8.88 5.08
CA ARG A 66 7.13 7.61 5.59
C ARG A 66 5.64 7.69 5.86
N ASN A 67 5.20 8.76 6.54
CA ASN A 67 3.78 9.00 6.75
C ASN A 67 3.08 9.28 5.41
N GLY A 68 3.77 9.92 4.47
CA GLY A 68 3.25 10.13 3.14
C GLY A 68 2.97 8.84 2.38
N VAL A 69 3.80 7.81 2.52
CA VAL A 69 3.51 6.48 1.94
C VAL A 69 2.25 5.87 2.57
N TYR A 70 2.11 5.90 3.89
CA TYR A 70 0.91 5.38 4.55
C TYR A 70 -0.37 6.12 4.16
N PHE A 71 -0.29 7.45 4.05
CA PHE A 71 -1.40 8.26 3.59
C PHE A 71 -1.75 7.95 2.14
N PHE A 72 -0.74 7.86 1.26
CA PHE A 72 -0.95 7.50 -0.14
C PHE A 72 -1.60 6.12 -0.28
N LEU A 73 -1.18 5.13 0.52
CA LEU A 73 -1.81 3.81 0.55
C LEU A 73 -3.25 3.87 1.03
N ALA A 74 -3.55 4.60 2.10
CA ALA A 74 -4.92 4.78 2.56
C ALA A 74 -5.78 5.47 1.49
N TRP A 75 -5.28 6.55 0.88
CA TRP A 75 -5.96 7.24 -0.21
C TRP A 75 -6.23 6.29 -1.39
N LEU A 76 -5.25 5.48 -1.82
CA LEU A 76 -5.41 4.53 -2.91
C LEU A 76 -6.60 3.57 -2.71
N LEU A 77 -6.86 3.20 -1.44
CA LEU A 77 -7.96 2.30 -1.09
C LEU A 77 -9.32 3.01 -0.98
N PHE A 78 -9.35 4.26 -0.52
CA PHE A 78 -10.59 5.01 -0.27
C PHE A 78 -10.95 6.03 -1.36
N GLU A 79 -10.07 6.32 -2.31
CA GLU A 79 -10.32 7.23 -3.44
C GLU A 79 -11.58 6.83 -4.21
N ASP A 80 -11.71 5.54 -4.50
CA ASP A 80 -12.86 5.00 -5.21
C ASP A 80 -14.19 5.25 -4.47
N PHE A 81 -14.16 5.26 -3.14
CA PHE A 81 -15.33 5.55 -2.33
C PHE A 81 -15.76 7.01 -2.50
N ALA A 82 -14.80 7.94 -2.45
CA ALA A 82 -15.07 9.35 -2.73
C ALA A 82 -15.62 9.53 -4.16
N ARG A 83 -15.09 8.81 -5.14
CA ARG A 83 -15.56 8.86 -6.53
C ARG A 83 -16.99 8.39 -6.70
N LYS A 84 -17.44 7.38 -5.95
CA LYS A 84 -18.84 6.91 -5.98
C LYS A 84 -19.81 8.06 -5.67
N TYR A 85 -19.55 8.80 -4.61
CA TYR A 85 -20.44 9.86 -4.13
C TYR A 85 -20.27 11.20 -4.87
N LEU A 86 -19.12 11.43 -5.48
CA LEU A 86 -18.80 12.68 -6.18
C LEU A 86 -18.96 12.58 -7.71
N GLY A 87 -19.83 11.67 -8.17
CA GLY A 87 -20.23 11.58 -9.59
C GLY A 87 -19.10 11.15 -10.52
N ASN A 88 -18.21 10.28 -10.06
CA ASN A 88 -17.08 9.76 -10.83
C ASN A 88 -16.10 10.84 -11.36
N ASN A 89 -15.91 11.94 -10.61
CA ASN A 89 -15.06 13.04 -11.04
C ASN A 89 -13.60 12.60 -11.32
N MET A 90 -13.13 12.83 -12.56
CA MET A 90 -11.79 12.49 -13.02
C MET A 90 -10.68 13.21 -12.25
N ALA A 91 -10.94 14.39 -11.68
CA ALA A 91 -9.97 15.09 -10.84
C ALA A 91 -9.59 14.28 -9.59
N ILE A 92 -10.56 13.58 -8.98
CA ILE A 92 -10.32 12.69 -7.84
C ILE A 92 -9.51 11.49 -8.28
N TYR A 93 -9.78 10.95 -9.47
CA TYR A 93 -9.00 9.86 -10.06
C TYR A 93 -7.53 10.21 -10.28
N PHE A 94 -7.24 11.46 -10.68
CA PHE A 94 -5.86 11.93 -10.85
C PHE A 94 -5.21 12.39 -9.54
N ALA A 95 -5.96 12.51 -8.44
CA ALA A 95 -5.40 12.94 -7.16
C ALA A 95 -4.30 11.98 -6.66
N LYS A 96 -4.44 10.67 -6.87
CA LYS A 96 -3.39 9.70 -6.53
C LYS A 96 -2.07 9.96 -7.25
N ASP A 97 -2.12 10.48 -8.48
CA ASP A 97 -0.92 10.77 -9.25
C ASP A 97 -0.20 11.98 -8.65
N VAL A 98 -0.95 13.01 -8.26
CA VAL A 98 -0.38 14.16 -7.53
C VAL A 98 0.21 13.70 -6.19
N LEU A 99 -0.50 12.86 -5.44
CA LEU A 99 -0.05 12.37 -4.15
C LEU A 99 1.21 11.52 -4.26
N VAL A 100 1.32 10.62 -5.25
CA VAL A 100 2.54 9.83 -5.43
C VAL A 100 3.71 10.72 -5.88
N ALA A 101 3.47 11.75 -6.71
CA ALA A 101 4.50 12.75 -7.02
C ALA A 101 5.00 13.47 -5.75
N VAL A 102 4.11 13.81 -4.83
CA VAL A 102 4.47 14.39 -3.52
C VAL A 102 5.26 13.39 -2.68
N VAL A 103 4.90 12.10 -2.68
CA VAL A 103 5.69 11.05 -2.02
C VAL A 103 7.09 11.00 -2.63
N TYR A 104 7.22 10.99 -3.95
CA TYR A 104 8.53 10.98 -4.63
C TYR A 104 9.35 12.22 -4.30
N LEU A 105 8.75 13.40 -4.30
CA LEU A 105 9.43 14.65 -3.94
C LEU A 105 9.91 14.61 -2.48
N SER A 106 9.03 14.22 -1.55
CA SER A 106 9.38 14.12 -0.12
C SER A 106 10.51 13.11 0.12
N PHE A 107 10.48 11.96 -0.56
CA PHE A 107 11.52 10.94 -0.51
C PHE A 107 12.83 11.45 -1.10
N PHE A 108 12.78 12.10 -2.26
CA PHE A 108 13.96 12.68 -2.91
C PHE A 108 14.62 13.76 -2.05
N LEU A 109 13.83 14.62 -1.38
CA LEU A 109 14.34 15.60 -0.41
C LEU A 109 15.02 14.91 0.80
N ALA A 110 14.48 13.80 1.28
CA ALA A 110 15.09 13.02 2.36
C ALA A 110 16.40 12.34 1.91
N TYR A 111 16.43 11.83 0.68
CA TYR A 111 17.61 11.26 0.05
C TYR A 111 18.73 12.30 -0.13
N ARG A 112 18.42 13.48 -0.66
CA ARG A 112 19.36 14.61 -0.79
C ARG A 112 19.98 15.03 0.54
N ARG A 113 19.23 14.92 1.64
CA ARG A 113 19.71 15.17 3.01
C ARG A 113 20.51 14.00 3.61
N LYS A 114 20.83 12.97 2.82
CA LYS A 114 21.55 11.74 3.22
C LYS A 114 20.89 10.99 4.39
N ARG A 115 19.57 11.12 4.55
CA ARG A 115 18.81 10.43 5.63
C ARG A 115 18.32 9.04 5.23
N VAL A 116 18.57 8.62 3.99
CA VAL A 116 18.05 7.37 3.42
C VAL A 116 19.11 6.77 2.50
N ALA A 117 19.37 5.46 2.64
CA ALA A 117 20.23 4.72 1.73
C ALA A 117 19.44 4.28 0.49
N LEU A 118 20.07 4.37 -0.69
CA LEU A 118 19.44 3.94 -1.93
C LEU A 118 19.69 2.45 -2.15
N PHE A 119 18.63 1.71 -2.42
CA PHE A 119 18.72 0.30 -2.80
C PHE A 119 18.97 0.16 -4.30
N ARG A 120 19.90 -0.71 -4.67
CA ARG A 120 20.14 -1.11 -6.05
C ARG A 120 19.67 -2.55 -6.23
N PRO A 121 18.46 -2.79 -6.79
CA PRO A 121 17.97 -4.15 -6.98
C PRO A 121 18.88 -4.91 -7.95
N PRO A 122 19.10 -6.22 -7.73
CA PRO A 122 19.93 -7.04 -8.62
C PRO A 122 19.34 -7.14 -10.04
N PHE A 123 18.04 -6.88 -10.20
CA PHE A 123 17.33 -6.85 -11.47
C PHE A 123 17.19 -5.44 -12.07
N LEU A 124 18.00 -4.46 -11.62
CA LEU A 124 17.92 -3.09 -12.13
C LEU A 124 18.15 -3.01 -13.65
N VAL A 125 19.09 -3.80 -14.19
CA VAL A 125 19.37 -3.82 -15.63
C VAL A 125 18.18 -4.35 -16.43
N PRO A 126 17.62 -5.55 -16.13
CA PRO A 126 16.36 -6.00 -16.74
C PRO A 126 15.22 -4.98 -16.63
N LEU A 127 15.07 -4.33 -15.46
CA LEU A 127 14.05 -3.31 -15.24
C LEU A 127 14.24 -2.10 -16.15
N LEU A 128 15.46 -1.59 -16.29
CA LEU A 128 15.78 -0.46 -17.17
C LEU A 128 15.58 -0.81 -18.65
N LEU A 129 15.95 -2.03 -19.06
CA LEU A 129 15.68 -2.52 -20.42
C LEU A 129 14.17 -2.59 -20.69
N PHE A 130 13.38 -3.04 -19.72
CA PHE A 130 11.92 -3.08 -19.84
C PHE A 130 11.30 -1.68 -19.90
N VAL A 131 11.77 -0.74 -19.09
CA VAL A 131 11.38 0.68 -19.17
C VAL A 131 11.74 1.26 -20.54
N TRP A 132 12.95 0.99 -21.02
CA TRP A 132 13.41 1.45 -22.33
C TRP A 132 12.56 0.90 -23.47
N PHE A 133 12.21 -0.39 -23.42
CA PHE A 133 11.27 -0.98 -24.36
C PHE A 133 9.92 -0.25 -24.36
N GLY A 134 9.40 0.10 -23.18
CA GLY A 134 8.18 0.92 -23.06
C GLY A 134 8.33 2.31 -23.70
N VAL A 135 9.49 2.96 -23.55
CA VAL A 135 9.78 4.24 -24.19
C VAL A 135 9.77 4.10 -25.71
N MET A 136 10.39 3.04 -26.25
CA MET A 136 10.35 2.75 -27.69
C MET A 136 8.92 2.54 -28.21
N GLN A 137 8.06 1.86 -27.44
CA GLN A 137 6.65 1.66 -27.81
C GLN A 137 5.84 2.96 -27.86
N THR A 138 6.32 4.06 -27.27
CA THR A 138 5.67 5.37 -27.42
C THR A 138 5.73 5.87 -28.85
N PHE A 139 6.75 5.46 -29.60
CA PHE A 139 6.95 5.80 -31.01
C PHE A 139 6.44 4.71 -31.96
N ASN A 140 5.62 3.78 -31.47
CA ASN A 140 5.06 2.71 -32.30
C ASN A 140 4.11 3.30 -33.36
N PRO A 141 4.40 3.14 -34.67
CA PRO A 141 3.57 3.70 -35.75
C PRO A 141 2.18 3.04 -35.83
N ALA A 142 1.97 1.89 -35.20
CA ALA A 142 0.66 1.27 -35.08
C ALA A 142 -0.24 1.93 -34.01
N SER A 143 0.30 2.85 -33.21
CA SER A 143 -0.49 3.60 -32.22
C SER A 143 -1.19 4.79 -32.87
N THR A 144 -2.43 5.06 -32.45
CA THR A 144 -3.26 6.16 -33.00
C THR A 144 -2.58 7.54 -32.85
N SER A 145 -1.81 7.75 -31.79
CA SER A 145 -1.02 8.98 -31.58
C SER A 145 0.07 8.78 -30.52
N LEU A 146 1.08 9.66 -30.54
CA LEU A 146 2.14 9.71 -29.51
C LEU A 146 1.58 9.91 -28.10
N ILE A 147 0.45 10.63 -27.96
CA ILE A 147 -0.18 10.90 -26.67
C ILE A 147 -0.64 9.59 -26.01
N PHE A 148 -1.19 8.66 -26.78
CA PHE A 148 -1.56 7.34 -26.25
C PHE A 148 -0.34 6.55 -25.77
N GLY A 149 0.80 6.67 -26.46
CA GLY A 149 2.07 6.11 -26.02
C GLY A 149 2.54 6.68 -24.67
N VAL A 150 2.50 8.00 -24.50
CA VAL A 150 2.88 8.67 -23.25
C VAL A 150 1.93 8.32 -22.10
N LEU A 151 0.62 8.22 -22.37
CA LEU A 151 -0.36 7.76 -21.39
C LEU A 151 -0.10 6.30 -21.00
N GLY A 152 0.28 5.44 -21.94
CA GLY A 152 0.73 4.08 -21.67
C GLY A 152 1.95 4.06 -20.75
N LEU A 153 2.98 4.86 -21.04
CA LEU A 153 4.16 4.98 -20.18
C LEU A 153 3.79 5.36 -18.74
N LYS A 154 2.88 6.34 -18.58
CA LYS A 154 2.36 6.72 -17.27
C LYS A 154 1.69 5.52 -16.58
N LEU A 155 0.78 4.82 -17.25
CA LEU A 155 0.03 3.72 -16.63
C LEU A 155 0.94 2.58 -16.15
N PHE A 156 1.98 2.25 -16.91
CA PHE A 156 2.87 1.13 -16.58
C PHE A 156 4.02 1.50 -15.64
N PHE A 157 4.69 2.63 -15.87
CA PHE A 157 5.97 2.93 -15.22
C PHE A 157 5.90 3.97 -14.11
N TYR A 158 4.83 4.76 -14.03
CA TYR A 158 4.74 5.86 -13.08
C TYR A 158 4.83 5.43 -11.61
N TYR A 159 4.35 4.22 -11.31
CA TYR A 159 4.38 3.63 -9.96
C TYR A 159 5.62 2.76 -9.69
N VAL A 160 6.46 2.49 -10.70
CA VAL A 160 7.69 1.67 -10.54
C VAL A 160 8.64 2.25 -9.47
N PRO A 161 8.86 3.58 -9.38
CA PRO A 161 9.73 4.14 -8.34
C PRO A 161 9.27 3.83 -6.90
N LEU A 162 7.99 3.50 -6.66
CA LEU A 162 7.52 3.08 -5.34
C LEU A 162 8.22 1.81 -4.85
N LEU A 163 8.77 0.97 -5.73
CA LEU A 163 9.58 -0.18 -5.31
C LEU A 163 10.77 0.25 -4.43
N PHE A 164 11.46 1.33 -4.82
CA PHE A 164 12.61 1.86 -4.09
C PHE A 164 12.17 2.54 -2.79
N VAL A 165 11.05 3.28 -2.84
CA VAL A 165 10.47 3.92 -1.66
C VAL A 165 10.02 2.88 -0.64
N GLY A 166 9.38 1.80 -1.10
CA GLY A 166 8.92 0.67 -0.28
C GLY A 166 10.07 -0.07 0.37
N TYR A 167 11.17 -0.32 -0.36
CA TYR A 167 12.36 -0.91 0.25
C TYR A 167 12.92 -0.04 1.37
N ALA A 168 13.09 1.27 1.11
CA ALA A 168 13.59 2.20 2.13
C ALA A 168 12.63 2.39 3.31
N LEU A 169 11.33 2.11 3.11
CA LEU A 169 10.33 2.15 4.18
C LEU A 169 10.57 1.03 5.19
N LEU A 170 11.11 -0.11 4.77
CA LEU A 170 11.23 -1.34 5.56
C LEU A 170 12.67 -1.55 6.04
N ASN A 171 13.21 -0.60 6.81
CA ASN A 171 14.60 -0.67 7.28
C ASN A 171 14.78 -1.42 8.61
N SER A 172 13.68 -1.78 9.29
CA SER A 172 13.73 -2.53 10.55
C SER A 172 12.53 -3.46 10.71
N GLU A 173 12.68 -4.48 11.56
CA GLU A 173 11.60 -5.40 11.91
C GLU A 173 10.36 -4.66 12.47
N GLU A 174 10.59 -3.62 13.27
CA GLU A 174 9.52 -2.80 13.82
C GLU A 174 8.74 -2.07 12.72
N GLN A 175 9.45 -1.48 11.75
CA GLN A 175 8.83 -0.80 10.61
C GLN A 175 8.06 -1.78 9.73
N LEU A 176 8.61 -2.98 9.53
CA LEU A 176 7.94 -4.07 8.83
C LEU A 176 6.64 -4.45 9.52
N ARG A 177 6.68 -4.72 10.82
CA ARG A 177 5.48 -5.04 11.61
C ARG A 177 4.47 -3.91 11.53
N ARG A 178 4.89 -2.65 11.74
CA ARG A 178 4.00 -1.49 11.64
C ARG A 178 3.33 -1.40 10.28
N PHE A 179 4.08 -1.62 9.20
CA PHE A 179 3.53 -1.63 7.84
C PHE A 179 2.44 -2.68 7.68
N PHE A 180 2.71 -3.93 8.08
CA PHE A 180 1.70 -5.00 8.00
C PHE A 180 0.50 -4.75 8.92
N PHE A 181 0.70 -4.24 10.14
CA PHE A 181 -0.41 -3.90 11.04
C PHE A 181 -1.33 -2.83 10.45
N VAL A 182 -0.78 -1.76 9.88
CA VAL A 182 -1.57 -0.72 9.22
C VAL A 182 -2.37 -1.32 8.06
N ASN A 183 -1.74 -2.14 7.22
CA ASN A 183 -2.44 -2.81 6.13
C ASN A 183 -3.53 -3.76 6.63
N ILE A 184 -3.29 -4.54 7.68
CA ILE A 184 -4.28 -5.44 8.27
C ILE A 184 -5.51 -4.68 8.78
N ILE A 185 -5.32 -3.52 9.42
CA ILE A 185 -6.44 -2.69 9.88
C ILE A 185 -7.27 -2.22 8.67
N LEU A 186 -6.61 -1.77 7.59
CA LEU A 186 -7.30 -1.36 6.36
C LEU A 186 -8.05 -2.53 5.71
N VAL A 187 -7.43 -3.71 5.64
CA VAL A 187 -8.04 -4.94 5.14
C VAL A 187 -9.27 -5.32 5.97
N LEU A 188 -9.17 -5.25 7.30
CA LEU A 188 -10.30 -5.52 8.19
C LEU A 188 -11.47 -4.57 7.94
N ILE A 189 -11.22 -3.27 7.82
CA ILE A 189 -12.25 -2.28 7.52
C ILE A 189 -12.91 -2.59 6.17
N ILE A 190 -12.11 -2.72 5.11
CA ILE A 190 -12.61 -2.89 3.74
C ILE A 190 -13.31 -4.25 3.55
N GLY A 191 -12.74 -5.32 4.11
CA GLY A 191 -13.33 -6.66 4.08
C GLY A 191 -14.64 -6.73 4.87
N SER A 192 -14.69 -6.15 6.06
CA SER A 192 -15.93 -6.12 6.86
C SER A 192 -17.03 -5.31 6.18
N LEU A 193 -16.69 -4.15 5.59
CA LEU A 193 -17.63 -3.38 4.78
C LEU A 193 -18.14 -4.17 3.57
N GLY A 194 -17.26 -4.95 2.92
CA GLY A 194 -17.64 -5.83 1.81
C GLY A 194 -18.61 -6.94 2.23
N ILE A 195 -18.35 -7.58 3.38
CA ILE A 195 -19.24 -8.58 3.98
C ILE A 195 -20.60 -7.96 4.30
N ALA A 196 -20.62 -6.81 5.00
CA ALA A 196 -21.85 -6.10 5.31
C ALA A 196 -22.63 -5.76 4.02
N GLN A 197 -21.94 -5.30 2.97
CA GLN A 197 -22.55 -4.99 1.68
C GLN A 197 -23.11 -6.22 0.96
N SER A 198 -22.49 -7.39 1.08
CA SER A 198 -23.05 -8.64 0.51
C SER A 198 -24.37 -9.05 1.16
N ILE A 199 -24.57 -8.70 2.44
CA ILE A 199 -25.77 -9.04 3.20
C ILE A 199 -26.86 -7.97 3.01
N LEU A 200 -26.49 -6.70 3.13
CA LEU A 200 -27.42 -5.55 3.05
C LEU A 200 -27.80 -5.19 1.61
N GLY A 201 -27.02 -5.62 0.62
CA GLY A 201 -27.26 -5.38 -0.80
C GLY A 201 -26.64 -4.09 -1.34
N HIS A 202 -26.95 -3.80 -2.60
CA HIS A 202 -26.30 -2.73 -3.38
C HIS A 202 -26.58 -1.31 -2.89
N THR A 203 -27.63 -1.08 -2.10
CA THR A 203 -27.96 0.25 -1.56
C THR A 203 -27.02 0.66 -0.43
N PHE A 204 -26.38 -0.29 0.24
CA PHE A 204 -25.36 -0.02 1.24
C PHE A 204 -24.04 0.41 0.56
N LEU A 205 -23.47 1.54 0.98
CA LEU A 205 -22.20 2.12 0.46
C LEU A 205 -22.19 2.53 -1.02
N ASN A 206 -23.35 2.66 -1.65
CA ASN A 206 -23.49 3.29 -2.97
C ASN A 206 -24.52 4.43 -2.87
N PRO A 207 -24.38 5.50 -3.67
CA PRO A 207 -25.40 6.55 -3.75
C PRO A 207 -26.69 6.01 -4.40
N GLU A 208 -27.83 6.60 -4.05
CA GLU A 208 -29.14 6.24 -4.64
C GLU A 208 -29.17 6.39 -6.16
N ARG A 209 -28.42 7.36 -6.68
CA ARG A 209 -28.26 7.63 -8.12
C ARG A 209 -26.77 7.60 -8.48
N PRO A 210 -26.20 6.41 -8.74
CA PRO A 210 -24.82 6.30 -9.23
C PRO A 210 -24.67 7.01 -10.57
N ALA A 211 -23.46 7.51 -10.86
CA ALA A 211 -23.16 8.01 -12.19
C ALA A 211 -23.29 6.87 -13.22
N GLU A 212 -23.79 7.19 -14.42
CA GLU A 212 -24.18 6.19 -15.42
C GLU A 212 -23.03 5.23 -15.78
N GLU A 213 -21.82 5.77 -15.89
CA GLU A 213 -20.59 5.02 -16.21
C GLU A 213 -20.20 3.95 -15.17
N ILE A 214 -20.62 4.13 -13.91
CA ILE A 214 -20.26 3.22 -12.80
C ILE A 214 -21.45 2.41 -12.29
N ARG A 215 -22.66 2.69 -12.78
CA ARG A 215 -23.90 2.07 -12.31
C ARG A 215 -23.82 0.54 -12.39
N GLU A 216 -23.54 0.01 -13.57
CA GLU A 216 -23.45 -1.44 -13.82
C GLU A 216 -22.32 -2.13 -13.04
N LEU A 217 -21.25 -1.39 -12.71
CA LEU A 217 -20.14 -1.89 -11.92
C LEU A 217 -20.49 -1.99 -10.42
N SER A 218 -21.39 -1.12 -9.95
CA SER A 218 -21.79 -0.99 -8.53
C SER A 218 -23.04 -1.80 -8.16
N THR A 219 -23.93 -2.09 -9.12
CA THR A 219 -25.19 -2.82 -8.91
C THR A 219 -25.17 -4.24 -9.49
N ASN A 220 -24.02 -4.91 -9.46
CA ASN A 220 -23.84 -6.21 -10.12
C ASN A 220 -24.47 -7.36 -9.32
N TYR A 221 -25.50 -7.99 -9.89
CA TYR A 221 -26.07 -9.25 -9.40
C TYR A 221 -25.68 -10.40 -10.30
N ARG A 222 -25.47 -11.59 -9.70
CA ARG A 222 -25.26 -12.83 -10.43
C ARG A 222 -26.35 -13.83 -10.09
N VAL A 223 -26.81 -14.52 -11.13
CA VAL A 223 -27.77 -15.63 -11.03
C VAL A 223 -27.00 -16.93 -11.18
N SER A 224 -27.20 -17.87 -10.26
CA SER A 224 -26.73 -19.24 -10.42
C SER A 224 -27.51 -19.92 -11.56
N PRO A 225 -26.83 -20.46 -12.60
CA PRO A 225 -27.52 -21.10 -13.71
C PRO A 225 -28.36 -22.32 -13.31
N ILE A 226 -27.97 -23.01 -12.24
CA ILE A 226 -28.60 -24.26 -11.80
C ILE A 226 -29.69 -23.98 -10.76
N SER A 227 -29.37 -23.19 -9.73
CA SER A 227 -30.29 -22.97 -8.60
C SER A 227 -31.16 -21.71 -8.75
N GLY A 228 -30.93 -20.87 -9.75
CA GLY A 228 -31.63 -19.60 -9.93
C GLY A 228 -31.34 -18.56 -8.83
N LEU A 229 -30.47 -18.88 -7.86
CA LEU A 229 -30.18 -18.00 -6.73
C LEU A 229 -29.51 -16.72 -7.19
N LEU A 230 -30.04 -15.59 -6.71
CA LEU A 230 -29.50 -14.25 -6.91
C LEU A 230 -28.53 -13.92 -5.78
N SER A 231 -27.31 -13.54 -6.13
CA SER A 231 -26.30 -13.08 -5.19
C SER A 231 -25.74 -11.73 -5.64
N TYR A 232 -25.74 -10.77 -4.72
CA TYR A 232 -25.12 -9.47 -4.95
C TYR A 232 -23.61 -9.58 -4.84
N ARG A 233 -22.89 -8.95 -5.77
CA ARG A 233 -21.43 -8.87 -5.71
C ARG A 233 -20.99 -7.58 -5.02
N PRO A 234 -20.46 -7.64 -3.80
CA PRO A 234 -20.01 -6.46 -3.08
C PRO A 234 -18.86 -5.76 -3.80
N THR A 235 -18.82 -4.44 -3.64
CA THR A 235 -17.74 -3.58 -4.14
C THR A 235 -16.99 -2.89 -2.99
N SER A 236 -17.53 -2.93 -1.78
CA SER A 236 -17.04 -2.23 -0.59
C SER A 236 -16.78 -0.74 -0.92
N VAL A 237 -15.60 -0.24 -0.60
CA VAL A 237 -15.13 1.11 -0.93
C VAL A 237 -14.79 1.29 -2.41
N PHE A 238 -14.66 0.22 -3.20
CA PHE A 238 -14.22 0.30 -4.59
C PHE A 238 -15.37 0.52 -5.57
N VAL A 239 -15.09 1.11 -6.73
CA VAL A 239 -16.12 1.36 -7.76
C VAL A 239 -16.62 0.06 -8.42
N SER A 240 -15.79 -0.99 -8.45
CA SER A 240 -16.13 -2.24 -9.13
C SER A 240 -15.79 -3.48 -8.32
N THR A 241 -16.54 -4.56 -8.58
CA THR A 241 -16.35 -5.86 -7.92
C THR A 241 -14.97 -6.44 -8.20
N GLY A 242 -14.45 -6.24 -9.42
CA GLY A 242 -13.12 -6.72 -9.81
C GLY A 242 -11.99 -6.07 -9.03
N ARG A 243 -12.10 -4.76 -8.71
CA ARG A 243 -11.10 -4.07 -7.87
C ARG A 243 -11.13 -4.60 -6.45
N PHE A 244 -12.33 -4.78 -5.89
CA PHE A 244 -12.49 -5.38 -4.56
C PHE A 244 -11.91 -6.79 -4.49
N GLY A 245 -12.20 -7.66 -5.47
CA GLY A 245 -11.66 -9.01 -5.51
C GLY A 245 -10.13 -9.07 -5.67
N ASN A 246 -9.55 -8.24 -6.54
CA ASN A 246 -8.10 -8.13 -6.67
C ASN A 246 -7.46 -7.67 -5.35
N PHE A 247 -8.08 -6.69 -4.67
CA PHE A 247 -7.61 -6.25 -3.36
C PHE A 247 -7.70 -7.36 -2.32
N MET A 248 -8.80 -8.12 -2.26
CA MET A 248 -8.94 -9.26 -1.34
C MET A 248 -7.92 -10.36 -1.59
N LEU A 249 -7.60 -10.66 -2.86
CA LEU A 249 -6.54 -11.62 -3.21
C LEU A 249 -5.17 -11.19 -2.69
N VAL A 250 -4.76 -9.95 -2.98
CA VAL A 250 -3.48 -9.43 -2.49
C VAL A 250 -3.46 -9.38 -0.96
N SER A 251 -4.59 -9.02 -0.35
CA SER A 251 -4.76 -8.98 1.10
C SER A 251 -4.63 -10.36 1.74
N LEU A 252 -5.16 -11.40 1.10
CA LEU A 252 -5.03 -12.78 1.57
C LEU A 252 -3.55 -13.19 1.65
N LEU A 253 -2.77 -12.94 0.59
CA LEU A 253 -1.32 -13.22 0.56
C LEU A 253 -0.59 -12.46 1.68
N LEU A 254 -0.93 -11.18 1.86
CA LEU A 254 -0.36 -10.31 2.87
C LEU A 254 -0.65 -10.82 4.29
N VAL A 255 -1.92 -11.13 4.58
CA VAL A 255 -2.38 -11.61 5.89
C VAL A 255 -1.76 -12.96 6.24
N VAL A 256 -1.74 -13.90 5.30
CA VAL A 256 -1.19 -15.24 5.50
C VAL A 256 0.32 -15.19 5.71
N GLY A 257 1.03 -14.41 4.87
CA GLY A 257 2.47 -14.20 5.03
C GLY A 257 2.83 -13.58 6.38
N PHE A 258 2.08 -12.54 6.80
CA PHE A 258 2.32 -11.90 8.09
C PHE A 258 1.92 -12.79 9.28
N LEU A 259 0.85 -13.56 9.18
CA LEU A 259 0.45 -14.53 10.19
C LEU A 259 1.53 -15.60 10.37
N GLY A 260 2.05 -16.17 9.28
CA GLY A 260 3.16 -17.13 9.31
C GLY A 260 4.40 -16.54 9.98
N TYR A 261 4.74 -15.29 9.66
CA TYR A 261 5.81 -14.54 10.33
C TYR A 261 5.59 -14.43 11.85
N LEU A 262 4.40 -14.02 12.29
CA LEU A 262 4.07 -13.86 13.72
C LEU A 262 4.10 -15.19 14.48
N LEU A 263 3.66 -16.28 13.85
CA LEU A 263 3.67 -17.63 14.43
C LEU A 263 5.11 -18.13 14.62
N LEU A 264 5.95 -18.05 13.60
CA LEU A 264 7.35 -18.51 13.66
C LEU A 264 8.19 -17.70 14.66
N ARG A 265 7.98 -16.39 14.73
CA ARG A 265 8.71 -15.50 15.66
C ARG A 265 8.07 -15.39 17.05
N ARG A 266 6.97 -16.11 17.31
CA ARG A 266 6.17 -16.07 18.56
C ARG A 266 5.82 -14.65 19.04
N LYS A 267 5.59 -13.70 18.12
CA LYS A 267 5.31 -12.29 18.47
C LYS A 267 3.84 -12.08 18.86
N SER A 268 3.53 -10.95 19.51
CA SER A 268 2.15 -10.53 19.82
C SER A 268 1.42 -10.01 18.57
N GLY A 269 0.08 -10.02 18.61
CA GLY A 269 -0.78 -9.57 17.50
C GLY A 269 -1.31 -10.68 16.58
N ARG A 270 -1.07 -11.95 16.92
CA ARG A 270 -1.53 -13.13 16.16
C ARG A 270 -3.06 -13.17 16.04
N ASN A 271 -3.76 -12.85 17.12
CA ASN A 271 -5.22 -12.87 17.17
C ASN A 271 -5.83 -11.89 16.14
N LEU A 272 -5.22 -10.71 15.99
CA LEU A 272 -5.64 -9.74 14.98
C LEU A 272 -5.40 -10.27 13.56
N ALA A 273 -4.27 -10.92 13.31
CA ALA A 273 -3.97 -11.53 12.01
C ALA A 273 -4.89 -12.72 11.70
N PHE A 274 -5.27 -13.53 12.69
CA PHE A 274 -6.30 -14.58 12.54
C PHE A 274 -7.68 -13.98 12.24
N LEU A 275 -8.08 -12.93 12.96
CA LEU A 275 -9.32 -12.22 12.66
C LEU A 275 -9.32 -11.68 11.23
N ALA A 276 -8.21 -11.07 10.80
CA ALA A 276 -8.04 -10.58 9.43
C ALA A 276 -8.12 -11.71 8.40
N LEU A 277 -7.58 -12.90 8.71
CA LEU A 277 -7.66 -14.07 7.84
C LEU A 277 -9.11 -14.53 7.68
N VAL A 278 -9.86 -14.63 8.78
CA VAL A 278 -11.29 -15.00 8.76
C VAL A 278 -12.10 -14.00 7.95
N VAL A 279 -11.93 -12.69 8.23
CA VAL A 279 -12.64 -11.62 7.51
C VAL A 279 -12.29 -11.63 6.02
N THR A 280 -11.01 -11.72 5.66
CA THR A 280 -10.57 -11.74 4.25
C THR A 280 -11.11 -12.97 3.52
N SER A 281 -11.04 -14.15 4.15
CA SER A 281 -11.55 -15.40 3.56
C SER A 281 -13.06 -15.36 3.39
N GLY A 282 -13.80 -14.88 4.41
CA GLY A 282 -15.24 -14.69 4.33
C GLY A 282 -15.66 -13.71 3.24
N ALA A 283 -14.93 -12.60 3.11
CA ALA A 283 -15.15 -11.62 2.04
C ALA A 283 -14.94 -12.22 0.64
N ILE A 284 -13.89 -13.04 0.44
CA ILE A 284 -13.64 -13.74 -0.84
C ILE A 284 -14.78 -14.69 -1.19
N VAL A 285 -15.28 -15.46 -0.21
CA VAL A 285 -16.41 -16.38 -0.43
C VAL A 285 -17.68 -15.62 -0.78
N LEU A 286 -17.97 -14.53 -0.07
CA LEU A 286 -19.17 -13.71 -0.27
C LEU A 286 -19.12 -12.80 -1.50
N GLU A 287 -17.96 -12.64 -2.15
CA GLU A 287 -17.85 -11.86 -3.39
C GLU A 287 -18.59 -12.50 -4.58
N ALA A 288 -18.97 -13.78 -4.47
CA ALA A 288 -19.60 -14.58 -5.52
C ALA A 288 -18.81 -14.59 -6.84
N ALA A 289 -17.48 -14.49 -6.77
CA ALA A 289 -16.56 -14.45 -7.90
C ALA A 289 -15.72 -15.74 -7.97
N ARG A 290 -16.03 -16.62 -8.94
CA ARG A 290 -15.31 -17.91 -9.11
C ARG A 290 -13.80 -17.75 -9.25
N GLY A 291 -13.37 -16.76 -10.04
CA GLY A 291 -11.94 -16.50 -10.25
C GLY A 291 -11.22 -16.16 -8.95
N VAL A 292 -11.78 -15.26 -8.14
CA VAL A 292 -11.19 -14.83 -6.86
C VAL A 292 -11.13 -16.00 -5.88
N LEU A 293 -12.19 -16.82 -5.82
CA LEU A 293 -12.18 -18.01 -4.97
C LEU A 293 -11.09 -19.01 -5.39
N LEU A 294 -11.02 -19.36 -6.67
CA LEU A 294 -10.04 -20.32 -7.19
C LEU A 294 -8.59 -19.83 -7.02
N TRP A 295 -8.32 -18.57 -7.36
CA TRP A 295 -7.00 -17.96 -7.16
C TRP A 295 -6.63 -17.84 -5.68
N GLY A 296 -7.60 -17.52 -4.81
CA GLY A 296 -7.42 -17.46 -3.37
C GLY A 296 -7.04 -18.84 -2.79
N THR A 297 -7.81 -19.88 -3.12
CA THR A 297 -7.51 -21.26 -2.70
C THR A 297 -6.17 -21.74 -3.23
N GLY A 298 -5.88 -21.53 -4.51
CA GLY A 298 -4.60 -21.90 -5.10
C GLY A 298 -3.42 -21.21 -4.40
N SER A 299 -3.57 -19.94 -4.08
CA SER A 299 -2.57 -19.17 -3.33
C SER A 299 -2.35 -19.72 -1.92
N MET A 300 -3.42 -20.10 -1.22
CA MET A 300 -3.33 -20.71 0.11
C MET A 300 -2.61 -22.06 0.08
N LEU A 301 -2.87 -22.88 -0.94
CA LEU A 301 -2.17 -24.16 -1.13
C LEU A 301 -0.67 -23.96 -1.35
N VAL A 302 -0.30 -23.02 -2.22
CA VAL A 302 1.11 -22.67 -2.46
C VAL A 302 1.78 -22.18 -1.17
N PHE A 303 1.10 -21.32 -0.40
CA PHE A 303 1.61 -20.86 0.89
C PHE A 303 1.77 -21.99 1.91
N ALA A 304 0.81 -22.92 1.99
CA ALA A 304 0.89 -24.06 2.89
C ALA A 304 2.09 -24.95 2.55
N VAL A 305 2.29 -25.26 1.25
CA VAL A 305 3.45 -26.03 0.77
C VAL A 305 4.76 -25.29 1.07
N ALA A 306 4.83 -23.98 0.79
CA ALA A 306 6.00 -23.17 1.07
C ALA A 306 6.32 -23.09 2.57
N PHE A 307 5.29 -23.04 3.42
CA PHE A 307 5.47 -23.04 4.87
C PHE A 307 6.00 -24.39 5.38
N VAL A 308 5.46 -25.51 4.89
CA VAL A 308 5.93 -26.85 5.25
C VAL A 308 7.37 -27.07 4.78
N TRP A 309 7.71 -26.63 3.56
CA TRP A 309 9.06 -26.79 3.00
C TRP A 309 10.09 -25.85 3.63
N GLY A 310 9.69 -24.61 3.92
CA GLY A 310 10.57 -23.54 4.44
C GLY A 310 10.65 -23.48 5.97
N ALA A 311 9.80 -24.20 6.70
CA ALA A 311 9.89 -24.28 8.15
C ALA A 311 11.20 -24.98 8.54
N PRO A 312 12.01 -24.41 9.46
CA PRO A 312 13.18 -25.11 9.97
C PRO A 312 12.72 -26.41 10.64
N TRP A 313 13.14 -27.54 10.07
CA TRP A 313 12.78 -28.91 10.45
C TRP A 313 13.02 -29.23 11.93
N CYS A 314 13.77 -28.39 12.66
CA CYS A 314 13.96 -28.48 14.11
C CYS A 314 12.67 -28.32 14.93
N CYS A 315 11.61 -27.70 14.39
CA CYS A 315 10.38 -27.47 15.16
C CYS A 315 9.38 -28.64 15.07
N PHE A 316 9.57 -29.58 14.14
CA PHE A 316 8.67 -30.72 13.93
C PHE A 316 9.16 -32.02 14.57
N LEU A 317 10.45 -32.09 14.95
CA LEU A 317 11.01 -33.24 15.65
C LEU A 317 10.81 -33.12 17.16
N LEU A 318 9.60 -33.49 17.58
CA LEU A 318 9.33 -34.16 18.86
C LEU A 318 10.02 -35.55 18.87
N PHE A 319 11.34 -35.65 18.69
CA PHE A 319 12.14 -36.83 19.01
C PHE A 319 13.61 -36.43 19.24
N PRO A 320 14.27 -36.90 20.31
CA PRO A 320 15.52 -36.32 20.77
C PRO A 320 16.75 -36.88 20.03
N LYS A 321 17.75 -36.00 19.89
CA LYS A 321 19.20 -36.27 19.87
C LYS A 321 19.84 -36.74 18.54
N ARG A 322 20.96 -36.06 18.23
CA ARG A 322 21.95 -36.25 17.13
C ARG A 322 21.50 -35.68 15.78
N SER A 323 22.28 -34.91 15.03
CA SER A 323 23.75 -34.73 14.99
C SER A 323 24.11 -33.46 14.20
N SER A 324 25.21 -32.83 14.63
CA SER A 324 25.73 -31.51 14.25
C SER A 324 26.28 -31.34 12.82
N LEU A 325 25.69 -31.95 11.79
CA LEU A 325 26.23 -31.92 10.41
C LEU A 325 25.38 -31.15 9.38
N ALA A 326 24.13 -30.82 9.69
CA ALA A 326 23.26 -30.08 8.76
C ALA A 326 23.46 -28.54 8.76
N LEU A 327 24.23 -28.01 9.71
CA LEU A 327 24.43 -26.56 9.88
C LEU A 327 25.48 -25.96 8.93
N LEU A 328 26.26 -26.79 8.23
CA LEU A 328 27.31 -26.33 7.32
C LEU A 328 26.81 -26.04 5.89
N PHE A 329 25.64 -26.55 5.49
CA PHE A 329 25.15 -26.36 4.12
C PHE A 329 24.20 -25.17 3.94
N THR A 330 23.45 -24.79 4.96
CA THR A 330 22.50 -23.66 4.89
C THR A 330 23.17 -22.29 5.04
N GLN A 331 24.39 -22.23 5.58
CA GLN A 331 25.08 -20.95 5.81
C GLN A 331 25.79 -20.39 4.57
N ARG A 332 26.10 -21.22 3.56
CA ARG A 332 26.79 -20.78 2.32
C ARG A 332 25.86 -20.27 1.21
N LEU A 333 24.57 -20.58 1.24
CA LEU A 333 23.64 -20.18 0.16
C LEU A 333 22.92 -18.85 0.41
N PHE A 334 22.91 -18.32 1.64
CA PHE A 334 22.18 -17.09 1.98
C PHE A 334 23.04 -15.93 2.49
N CYS A 335 24.37 -16.05 2.43
CA CYS A 335 25.27 -14.98 2.85
C CYS A 335 26.47 -14.86 1.89
N PRO A 336 26.36 -14.18 0.74
CA PRO A 336 27.54 -13.69 0.06
C PRO A 336 27.93 -12.36 0.72
N VAL A 337 29.15 -12.31 1.23
CA VAL A 337 29.91 -11.11 1.63
C VAL A 337 29.65 -10.57 3.05
N ALA A 338 30.31 -11.21 4.03
CA ALA A 338 31.03 -10.47 5.07
C ALA A 338 32.42 -11.12 5.19
N ALA A 339 33.41 -10.53 4.52
CA ALA A 339 34.81 -10.91 4.73
C ALA A 339 35.25 -10.43 6.12
N PRO A 340 35.88 -11.28 6.95
CA PRO A 340 36.46 -10.83 8.21
C PRO A 340 37.68 -9.97 7.93
N ALA A 341 37.63 -8.70 8.36
CA ALA A 341 38.81 -7.86 8.44
C ALA A 341 39.82 -8.51 9.40
N SER A 342 41.01 -8.83 8.88
CA SER A 342 42.13 -9.36 9.65
C SER A 342 42.56 -8.35 10.71
N PHE A 343 42.33 -8.68 11.98
CA PHE A 343 42.91 -7.96 13.11
C PHE A 343 44.40 -8.33 13.17
N LYS A 344 45.28 -7.39 12.80
CA LYS A 344 46.71 -7.50 13.06
C LYS A 344 46.93 -7.34 14.57
N SER A 345 47.47 -8.37 15.20
CA SER A 345 48.05 -8.31 16.54
C SER A 345 49.30 -7.45 16.52
N GLU A 346 49.30 -6.31 17.22
CA GLU A 346 50.54 -5.63 17.60
C GLU A 346 51.17 -6.36 18.80
N PRO A 347 52.50 -6.60 18.78
CA PRO A 347 53.20 -7.29 19.86
C PRO A 347 53.45 -6.35 21.05
N GLY A 348 53.33 -6.95 22.24
CA GLY A 348 53.49 -6.27 23.52
C GLY A 348 54.88 -5.71 23.77
N ILE A 349 54.90 -4.64 24.56
CA ILE A 349 56.09 -4.13 25.24
C ILE A 349 55.72 -4.00 26.73
N THR A 350 56.34 -4.88 27.51
CA THR A 350 56.70 -4.71 28.93
C THR A 350 58.21 -5.01 29.00
N PRO A 351 58.96 -4.56 30.02
CA PRO A 351 58.55 -4.10 31.36
C PRO A 351 58.54 -2.59 31.57
#